data_AF-A0A3N2Q2H7-F1
#
_entry.id   AF-A0A3N2Q2H7-F1
#
_cell.length_a   1.000
_cell.length_b   1.000
_cell.length_c   1.000
_cell.angle_alpha   90.00
_cell.angle_beta   90.00
_cell.angle_gamma   90.00
#
_symmetry.space_group_name_H-M   'P 1'
#
loop_
_entity.id
_entity.type
_entity.pdbx_description
1 polymer ?
#
loop_
_entity_poly.entity_id
_entity_poly.type
_entity_poly.pdbx_seq_one_letter_code
_entity_poly.pdbx_strand_id
1 'polypeptide(L)'
;MLPPIPILSDYGISPTYGFLPDVLPLTRLPDPYYNKWEAVVANLQALILTRRLRGVVDRLPILSTTGLEHEAEWRRAYSLLCFMAHGYIWGGDQPSDQLPPPITVPLLAISAHLEVPPVATYAALCLWNFKPLFVDEDIDNLENIATLNTFTGSLDESWFYLVSVAIEARGAPIIPLMLTAVAAAREGDSATVTRCLCGFAERLTDLTSILQRMHESCDPTVFYNRIRPFLAGSKNMTEAGLPRGVNYDNGSGKEDYRLYSGGSNAQSSLIQFFDVVLGIEHRPTGEKRDPVPESDREGRARAPRHNFIMDMRRYMPGPHARFLGDVSAVANIRDYVEARPHDRQLCLAYDACLAMLSGFRDKHIAIVTRYIILPSREVRARSRSRSPEATRQRLDLASSSRKLAAASGDRQKKLKGTGGTALIPFLKQARDETGEPAVEEWTRRFMSRTNRSEGSNDFFLGKSDEGPPIEEVEVGGLAGSWTMDEDLIALLEAENPTQLPTPSSHSPAAHPNNDYIA
;
A
#
# COMPACT_ATOMS: atom_id res chain seq x y z
N MET A 1 -18.86 -11.52 31.93
CA MET A 1 -17.92 -10.39 32.06
C MET A 1 -17.39 -10.08 30.68
N LEU A 2 -17.24 -8.80 30.32
CA LEU A 2 -16.68 -8.41 29.02
C LEU A 2 -15.16 -8.69 29.01
N PRO A 3 -14.57 -9.10 27.86
CA PRO A 3 -13.13 -9.24 27.73
C PRO A 3 -12.39 -7.93 28.03
N PRO A 4 -11.19 -7.95 28.63
CA PRO A 4 -10.43 -6.74 28.92
C PRO A 4 -10.03 -6.01 27.63
N ILE A 5 -9.89 -4.67 27.70
CA ILE A 5 -9.41 -3.89 26.57
C ILE A 5 -7.91 -4.16 26.39
N PRO A 6 -7.42 -4.40 25.16
CA PRO A 6 -6.01 -4.70 24.92
C PRO A 6 -5.07 -3.61 25.42
N ILE A 7 -3.99 -4.00 26.10
CA ILE A 7 -2.92 -3.10 26.53
C ILE A 7 -1.83 -3.07 25.45
N LEU A 8 -1.51 -1.89 24.92
CA LEU A 8 -0.64 -1.74 23.75
C LEU A 8 0.76 -2.35 23.93
N SER A 9 1.35 -2.21 25.13
CA SER A 9 2.70 -2.72 25.43
C SER A 9 2.82 -4.24 25.30
N ASP A 10 1.73 -4.99 25.52
CA ASP A 10 1.72 -6.45 25.41
C ASP A 10 1.94 -6.91 23.96
N TYR A 11 1.73 -6.01 23.00
CA TYR A 11 1.90 -6.25 21.57
C TYR A 11 3.08 -5.48 20.97
N GLY A 12 3.87 -4.80 21.79
CA GLY A 12 4.98 -3.95 21.32
C GLY A 12 4.53 -2.72 20.52
N ILE A 13 3.30 -2.25 20.74
CA ILE A 13 2.72 -1.08 20.07
C ILE A 13 2.98 0.16 20.91
N SER A 14 3.57 1.19 20.30
CA SER A 14 3.83 2.46 20.96
C SER A 14 2.55 3.32 20.98
N PRO A 15 2.22 4.00 22.09
CA PRO A 15 1.12 4.97 22.08
C PRO A 15 1.42 6.20 21.20
N THR A 16 2.70 6.47 20.93
CA THR A 16 3.16 7.64 20.15
C THR A 16 3.48 7.27 18.71
N TYR A 17 4.07 6.10 18.47
CA TYR A 17 4.49 5.65 17.13
C TYR A 17 3.66 4.48 16.57
N GLY A 18 2.70 3.98 17.32
CA GLY A 18 1.74 2.99 16.85
C GLY A 18 2.43 1.66 16.53
N PHE A 19 2.27 1.20 15.29
CA PHE A 19 2.91 -0.04 14.82
C PHE A 19 4.35 0.15 14.36
N LEU A 20 4.86 1.40 14.34
CA LEU A 20 6.30 1.64 14.27
C LEU A 20 6.95 1.30 15.62
N PRO A 21 8.21 0.85 15.60
CA PRO A 21 8.89 0.44 16.83
C PRO A 21 9.17 1.65 17.73
N ASP A 22 8.95 1.47 19.04
CA ASP A 22 9.22 2.50 20.06
C ASP A 22 10.71 2.90 20.13
N VAL A 23 11.58 1.91 19.88
CA VAL A 23 13.00 2.13 19.62
C VAL A 23 13.20 2.22 18.11
N LEU A 24 13.78 3.32 17.66
CA LEU A 24 14.05 3.57 16.25
C LEU A 24 14.81 2.40 15.59
N PRO A 25 14.54 2.07 14.32
CA PRO A 25 15.24 1.00 13.63
C PRO A 25 16.76 1.21 13.64
N LEU A 26 17.51 0.13 13.91
CA LEU A 26 18.96 0.18 13.88
C LEU A 26 19.45 0.54 12.48
N THR A 27 20.33 1.53 12.39
CA THR A 27 20.99 1.87 11.12
C THR A 27 22.03 0.81 10.73
N ARG A 28 22.51 0.04 11.70
CA ARG A 28 23.49 -1.04 11.54
C ARG A 28 23.38 -2.04 12.69
N LEU A 29 23.57 -3.33 12.42
CA LEU A 29 23.77 -4.33 13.46
C LEU A 29 25.06 -4.02 14.25
N PRO A 30 25.01 -4.03 15.60
CA PRO A 30 26.14 -3.64 16.43
C PRO A 30 27.25 -4.69 16.45
N ASP A 31 26.90 -5.98 16.42
CA ASP A 31 27.89 -7.07 16.42
C ASP A 31 28.61 -7.16 15.06
N PRO A 32 29.96 -6.99 15.02
CA PRO A 32 30.77 -7.14 13.82
C PRO A 32 30.63 -8.49 13.11
N TYR A 33 30.16 -9.53 13.79
CA TYR A 33 29.85 -10.84 13.21
C TYR A 33 28.93 -10.72 11.98
N TYR A 34 27.95 -9.81 12.02
CA TYR A 34 26.97 -9.60 10.94
C TYR A 34 27.41 -8.58 9.88
N ASN A 35 28.66 -8.08 9.92
CA ASN A 35 29.18 -7.10 8.97
C ASN A 35 29.03 -7.55 7.50
N LYS A 36 29.01 -8.86 7.22
CA LYS A 36 28.85 -9.38 5.86
C LYS A 36 27.45 -9.12 5.29
N TRP A 37 26.40 -9.22 6.10
CA TRP A 37 25.04 -8.85 5.68
C TRP A 37 24.96 -7.34 5.41
N GLU A 38 25.46 -6.54 6.35
CA GLU A 38 25.50 -5.07 6.22
C GLU A 38 26.28 -4.63 4.97
N ALA A 39 27.44 -5.24 4.70
CA ALA A 39 28.27 -4.90 3.54
C ALA A 39 27.58 -5.22 2.20
N VAL A 40 26.83 -6.32 2.12
CA VAL A 40 26.07 -6.66 0.92
C VAL A 40 24.93 -5.68 0.70
N VAL A 41 24.16 -5.36 1.75
CA VAL A 41 23.00 -4.46 1.61
C VAL A 41 23.44 -3.01 1.35
N ALA A 42 24.50 -2.54 2.00
CA ALA A 42 25.08 -1.22 1.73
C ALA A 42 25.52 -1.04 0.27
N ASN A 43 25.83 -2.13 -0.43
CA ASN A 43 26.19 -2.12 -1.85
C ASN A 43 25.12 -2.74 -2.76
N LEU A 44 23.89 -2.97 -2.25
CA LEU A 44 22.87 -3.77 -2.92
C LEU A 44 22.54 -3.22 -4.31
N GLN A 45 22.30 -1.91 -4.40
CA GLN A 45 22.03 -1.22 -5.66
C GLN A 45 23.13 -1.50 -6.69
N ALA A 46 24.40 -1.25 -6.32
CA ALA A 46 25.54 -1.47 -7.22
C ALA A 46 25.68 -2.94 -7.63
N LEU A 47 25.44 -3.87 -6.70
CA LEU A 47 25.49 -5.31 -6.96
C LEU A 47 24.37 -5.80 -7.90
N ILE A 48 23.17 -5.22 -7.79
CA ILE A 48 22.06 -5.47 -8.72
C ILE A 48 22.40 -4.91 -10.10
N LEU A 49 22.84 -3.64 -10.16
CA LEU A 49 23.15 -2.93 -11.41
C LEU A 49 24.27 -3.62 -12.21
N THR A 50 25.29 -4.12 -11.50
CA THR A 50 26.43 -4.82 -12.11
C THR A 50 26.22 -6.33 -12.28
N ARG A 51 25.03 -6.86 -11.93
CA ARG A 51 24.69 -8.29 -11.98
C ARG A 51 25.61 -9.19 -11.14
N ARG A 52 26.21 -8.65 -10.07
CA ARG A 52 27.17 -9.38 -9.21
C ARG A 52 26.55 -9.90 -7.92
N LEU A 53 25.33 -9.49 -7.58
CA LEU A 53 24.67 -9.85 -6.31
C LEU A 53 24.65 -11.35 -6.05
N ARG A 54 24.20 -12.18 -7.01
CA ARG A 54 24.08 -13.63 -6.83
C ARG A 54 25.42 -14.27 -6.46
N GLY A 55 26.45 -14.02 -7.26
CA GLY A 55 27.79 -14.54 -6.99
C GLY A 55 28.38 -14.06 -5.65
N VAL A 56 28.03 -12.86 -5.18
CA VAL A 56 28.43 -12.40 -3.83
C VAL A 56 27.70 -13.18 -2.75
N VAL A 57 26.37 -13.32 -2.87
CA VAL A 57 25.52 -14.06 -1.92
C VAL A 57 25.92 -15.53 -1.84
N ASP A 58 26.19 -16.18 -2.98
CA ASP A 58 26.54 -17.61 -3.05
C ASP A 58 27.85 -17.93 -2.31
N ARG A 59 28.74 -16.93 -2.16
CA ARG A 59 30.00 -17.06 -1.42
C ARG A 59 29.90 -16.61 0.04
N LEU A 60 28.75 -16.10 0.49
CA LEU A 60 28.57 -15.76 1.88
C LEU A 60 28.59 -17.03 2.74
N PRO A 61 29.24 -17.00 3.91
CA PRO A 61 29.02 -18.04 4.90
C PRO A 61 27.57 -17.94 5.43
N ILE A 62 27.01 -19.08 5.83
CA ILE A 62 25.79 -19.11 6.61
C ILE A 62 26.12 -18.53 7.99
N LEU A 63 25.55 -17.36 8.32
CA LEU A 63 25.71 -16.75 9.64
C LEU A 63 24.61 -17.25 10.57
N SER A 64 24.99 -17.58 11.81
CA SER A 64 24.04 -17.97 12.86
C SER A 64 23.27 -16.76 13.36
N THR A 65 22.06 -16.96 13.86
CA THR A 65 21.24 -15.92 14.50
C THR A 65 21.45 -15.83 16.02
N THR A 66 22.33 -16.67 16.59
CA THR A 66 22.54 -16.78 18.05
C THR A 66 23.00 -15.49 18.71
N GLY A 67 23.70 -14.61 17.99
CA GLY A 67 24.17 -13.32 18.52
C GLY A 67 23.19 -12.15 18.32
N LEU A 68 21.94 -12.42 17.91
CA LEU A 68 20.88 -11.41 17.89
C LEU A 68 20.18 -11.43 19.25
N GLU A 69 20.40 -10.42 20.08
CA GLU A 69 19.96 -10.39 21.47
C GLU A 69 18.71 -9.53 21.66
N HIS A 70 18.62 -8.42 20.93
CA HIS A 70 17.53 -7.45 21.07
C HIS A 70 16.59 -7.47 19.87
N GLU A 71 15.29 -7.20 20.12
CA GLU A 71 14.26 -7.13 19.06
C GLU A 71 14.64 -6.22 17.89
N ALA A 72 15.31 -5.10 18.16
CA ALA A 72 15.78 -4.19 17.12
C ALA A 72 16.82 -4.83 16.18
N GLU A 73 17.64 -5.76 16.68
CA GLU A 73 18.62 -6.52 15.90
C GLU A 73 17.92 -7.58 15.05
N TRP A 74 16.95 -8.31 15.62
CA TRP A 74 16.11 -9.25 14.85
C TRP A 74 15.39 -8.56 13.70
N ARG A 75 14.79 -7.40 13.94
CA ARG A 75 14.09 -6.59 12.93
C ARG A 75 15.03 -6.07 11.84
N ARG A 76 16.23 -5.58 12.22
CA ARG A 76 17.26 -5.14 11.26
C ARG A 76 17.76 -6.31 10.41
N ALA A 77 18.08 -7.44 11.03
CA ALA A 77 18.53 -8.64 10.33
C ALA A 77 17.46 -9.15 9.35
N TYR A 78 16.19 -9.15 9.74
CA TYR A 78 15.08 -9.48 8.84
C TYR A 78 15.02 -8.54 7.64
N SER A 79 15.05 -7.21 7.86
CA SER A 79 15.05 -6.23 6.77
C SER A 79 16.21 -6.48 5.79
N LEU A 80 17.44 -6.61 6.29
CA LEU A 80 18.63 -6.90 5.48
C LEU A 80 18.44 -8.15 4.61
N LEU A 81 18.06 -9.27 5.22
CA LEU A 81 17.91 -10.55 4.53
C LEU A 81 16.75 -10.54 3.54
N CYS A 82 15.65 -9.85 3.81
CA CYS A 82 14.55 -9.66 2.86
C CYS A 82 14.97 -8.85 1.63
N PHE A 83 15.72 -7.76 1.82
CA PHE A 83 16.28 -6.98 0.71
C PHE A 83 17.29 -7.81 -0.12
N MET A 84 18.16 -8.59 0.53
CA MET A 84 19.05 -9.51 -0.18
C MET A 84 18.27 -10.59 -0.93
N ALA A 85 17.25 -11.19 -0.32
CA ALA A 85 16.44 -12.26 -0.91
C ALA A 85 15.71 -11.77 -2.16
N HIS A 86 15.01 -10.65 -2.07
CA HIS A 86 14.28 -10.09 -3.20
C HIS A 86 15.22 -9.57 -4.30
N GLY A 87 16.36 -8.99 -3.92
CA GLY A 87 17.43 -8.64 -4.85
C GLY A 87 17.98 -9.88 -5.58
N TYR A 88 18.19 -10.98 -4.88
CA TYR A 88 18.70 -12.24 -5.45
C TYR A 88 17.69 -12.87 -6.41
N ILE A 89 16.43 -12.97 -5.97
CA ILE A 89 15.32 -13.53 -6.75
C ILE A 89 15.13 -12.69 -8.01
N TRP A 90 14.87 -11.38 -7.89
CA TRP A 90 14.40 -10.55 -9.00
C TRP A 90 15.49 -9.77 -9.76
N GLY A 91 16.68 -9.58 -9.17
CA GLY A 91 17.73 -8.69 -9.69
C GLY A 91 18.60 -9.26 -10.82
N GLY A 92 18.37 -10.51 -11.25
CA GLY A 92 19.05 -11.12 -12.40
C GLY A 92 18.33 -10.87 -13.73
N ASP A 93 18.84 -11.47 -14.81
CA ASP A 93 18.19 -11.39 -16.14
C ASP A 93 16.86 -12.15 -16.20
N GLN A 94 16.75 -13.22 -15.40
CA GLN A 94 15.52 -13.95 -15.11
C GLN A 94 15.40 -14.14 -13.59
N PRO A 95 14.18 -14.25 -13.05
CA PRO A 95 14.02 -14.54 -11.64
C PRO A 95 14.69 -15.88 -11.28
N SER A 96 15.27 -15.95 -10.09
CA SER A 96 15.77 -17.20 -9.53
C SER A 96 14.70 -17.82 -8.64
N ASP A 97 14.42 -19.09 -8.87
CA ASP A 97 13.56 -19.90 -8.01
C ASP A 97 14.34 -20.64 -6.92
N GLN A 98 15.64 -20.37 -6.75
CA GLN A 98 16.50 -21.04 -5.76
C GLN A 98 17.12 -20.01 -4.81
N LEU A 99 16.59 -19.87 -3.61
CA LEU A 99 17.17 -18.99 -2.59
C LEU A 99 18.25 -19.75 -1.80
N PRO A 100 19.51 -19.30 -1.81
CA PRO A 100 20.62 -20.11 -1.31
C PRO A 100 20.70 -20.14 0.22
N PRO A 101 21.36 -21.16 0.82
CA PRO A 101 21.46 -21.33 2.27
C PRO A 101 21.95 -20.11 3.08
N PRO A 102 22.90 -19.28 2.60
CA PRO A 102 23.36 -18.09 3.33
C PRO A 102 22.28 -17.04 3.57
N ILE A 103 21.19 -17.06 2.80
CA ILE A 103 19.99 -16.24 3.05
C ILE A 103 18.92 -17.10 3.73
N THR A 104 18.60 -18.26 3.16
CA THR A 104 17.47 -19.08 3.59
C THR A 104 17.53 -19.46 5.06
N VAL A 105 18.65 -20.03 5.51
CA VAL A 105 18.77 -20.58 6.87
C VAL A 105 18.54 -19.50 7.93
N PRO A 106 19.26 -18.36 7.93
CA PRO A 106 19.03 -17.31 8.91
C PRO A 106 17.67 -16.63 8.73
N LEU A 107 17.20 -16.42 7.49
CA LEU A 107 15.92 -15.77 7.25
C LEU A 107 14.76 -16.60 7.81
N LEU A 108 14.79 -17.93 7.67
CA LEU A 108 13.77 -18.81 8.26
C LEU A 108 13.76 -18.75 9.80
N ALA A 109 14.93 -18.72 10.44
CA ALA A 109 15.04 -18.61 11.89
C ALA A 109 14.52 -17.26 12.40
N ILE A 110 14.93 -16.16 11.75
CA ILE A 110 14.47 -14.80 12.09
C ILE A 110 12.97 -14.65 11.85
N SER A 111 12.46 -15.18 10.73
CA SER A 111 11.03 -15.20 10.43
C SER A 111 10.22 -15.94 11.49
N ALA A 112 10.72 -17.07 11.99
CA ALA A 112 10.06 -17.81 13.07
C ALA A 112 10.05 -17.01 14.38
N HIS A 113 11.16 -16.34 14.72
CA HIS A 113 11.27 -15.48 15.91
C HIS A 113 10.29 -14.32 15.89
N LEU A 114 10.25 -13.58 14.77
CA LEU A 114 9.38 -12.40 14.59
C LEU A 114 7.94 -12.76 14.20
N GLU A 115 7.65 -14.04 14.02
CA GLU A 115 6.36 -14.57 13.57
C GLU A 115 5.88 -13.95 12.23
N VAL A 116 6.81 -13.75 11.29
CA VAL A 116 6.56 -13.18 9.95
C VAL A 116 7.11 -14.08 8.85
N PRO A 117 6.48 -14.16 7.66
CA PRO A 117 6.93 -15.03 6.59
C PRO A 117 8.26 -14.55 5.98
N PRO A 118 9.12 -15.45 5.46
CA PRO A 118 10.45 -15.12 4.92
C PRO A 118 10.40 -14.45 3.53
N VAL A 119 9.77 -13.28 3.45
CA VAL A 119 9.51 -12.49 2.23
C VAL A 119 9.56 -11.01 2.59
N ALA A 120 9.87 -10.11 1.66
CA ALA A 120 9.86 -8.66 1.90
C ALA A 120 8.42 -8.14 2.14
N THR A 121 7.97 -8.30 3.39
CA THR A 121 6.72 -7.79 3.95
C THR A 121 6.74 -6.27 4.11
N TYR A 122 5.58 -5.66 4.33
CA TYR A 122 5.46 -4.26 4.73
C TYR A 122 6.30 -3.91 5.97
N ALA A 123 6.46 -4.84 6.92
CA ALA A 123 7.34 -4.63 8.07
C ALA A 123 8.82 -4.45 7.67
N ALA A 124 9.33 -5.31 6.78
CA ALA A 124 10.70 -5.22 6.28
C ALA A 124 10.96 -3.97 5.43
N LEU A 125 9.97 -3.59 4.61
CA LEU A 125 10.10 -2.53 3.60
C LEU A 125 9.81 -1.13 4.17
N CYS A 126 8.95 -1.04 5.19
CA CYS A 126 8.49 0.22 5.77
C CYS A 126 8.81 0.29 7.27
N LEU A 127 8.13 -0.51 8.12
CA LEU A 127 8.15 -0.33 9.59
C LEU A 127 9.56 -0.38 10.20
N TRP A 128 10.46 -1.18 9.63
CA TRP A 128 11.83 -1.36 10.11
C TRP A 128 12.89 -0.80 9.14
N ASN A 129 12.49 0.07 8.21
CA ASN A 129 13.33 0.57 7.12
C ASN A 129 13.37 2.11 7.04
N PHE A 130 13.48 2.78 8.18
CA PHE A 130 13.61 4.23 8.23
C PHE A 130 14.54 4.68 9.34
N LYS A 131 14.99 5.93 9.25
CA LYS A 131 15.67 6.67 10.30
C LYS A 131 15.29 8.15 10.23
N PRO A 132 15.24 8.87 11.36
CA PRO A 132 15.17 10.32 11.33
C PRO A 132 16.48 10.93 10.83
N LEU A 133 16.40 12.12 10.24
CA LEU A 133 17.54 12.98 9.91
C LEU A 133 17.90 13.86 11.12
N PHE A 134 16.89 14.38 11.79
CA PHE A 134 16.96 15.16 13.02
C PHE A 134 16.13 14.47 14.11
N VAL A 135 16.78 14.10 15.20
CA VAL A 135 16.18 13.27 16.28
C VAL A 135 15.20 14.03 17.16
N ASP A 136 15.24 15.35 17.09
CA ASP A 136 14.39 16.31 17.79
C ASP A 136 13.14 16.72 16.99
N GLU A 137 13.02 16.26 15.75
CA GLU A 137 11.86 16.47 14.89
C GLU A 137 11.00 15.19 14.77
N ASP A 138 9.70 15.36 14.51
CA ASP A 138 8.76 14.25 14.40
C ASP A 138 9.05 13.36 13.18
N ILE A 139 8.76 12.05 13.32
CA ILE A 139 8.96 11.05 12.26
C ILE A 139 7.77 10.93 11.29
N ASP A 140 6.70 11.69 11.53
CA ASP A 140 5.59 11.85 10.60
C ASP A 140 5.78 13.01 9.60
N ASN A 141 6.92 13.70 9.71
CA ASN A 141 7.41 14.67 8.75
C ASN A 141 8.27 13.97 7.68
N LEU A 142 7.80 13.94 6.42
CA LEU A 142 8.49 13.26 5.31
C LEU A 142 9.89 13.85 5.04
N GLU A 143 10.03 15.14 5.29
CA GLU A 143 11.28 15.88 5.14
C GLU A 143 12.33 15.49 6.19
N ASN A 144 11.92 14.89 7.30
CA ASN A 144 12.80 14.51 8.40
C ASN A 144 13.13 13.00 8.43
N ILE A 145 12.65 12.20 7.48
CA ILE A 145 12.91 10.75 7.48
C ILE A 145 13.62 10.29 6.22
N ALA A 146 14.47 9.26 6.37
CA ALA A 146 15.22 8.65 5.28
C ALA A 146 15.14 7.12 5.38
N THR A 147 15.19 6.44 4.23
CA THR A 147 15.22 4.98 4.18
C THR A 147 16.58 4.43 4.60
N LEU A 148 16.59 3.22 5.15
CA LEU A 148 17.84 2.51 5.45
C LEU A 148 18.33 1.71 4.25
N ASN A 149 17.40 1.04 3.56
CA ASN A 149 17.66 0.10 2.47
C ASN A 149 16.74 0.41 1.28
N THR A 150 17.29 0.28 0.06
CA THR A 150 16.56 0.35 -1.21
C THR A 150 17.15 -0.65 -2.21
N PHE A 151 16.35 -1.13 -3.15
CA PHE A 151 16.82 -1.99 -4.25
C PHE A 151 17.48 -1.18 -5.36
N THR A 152 16.90 -0.02 -5.66
CA THR A 152 17.22 0.80 -6.82
C THR A 152 18.05 2.03 -6.49
N GLY A 153 18.10 2.44 -5.22
CA GLY A 153 18.72 3.69 -4.77
C GLY A 153 18.01 4.95 -5.26
N SER A 154 16.81 4.85 -5.84
CA SER A 154 16.10 6.02 -6.35
C SER A 154 15.36 6.77 -5.24
N LEU A 155 15.14 8.06 -5.49
CA LEU A 155 14.26 8.88 -4.66
C LEU A 155 12.84 8.32 -4.66
N ASP A 156 12.34 7.86 -5.80
CA ASP A 156 11.00 7.27 -5.96
C ASP A 156 10.76 6.08 -5.03
N GLU A 157 11.75 5.21 -4.90
CA GLU A 157 11.64 4.05 -4.01
C GLU A 157 11.63 4.48 -2.54
N SER A 158 12.51 5.43 -2.19
CA SER A 158 12.57 5.95 -0.84
C SER A 158 11.26 6.63 -0.46
N TRP A 159 10.75 7.51 -1.33
CA TRP A 159 9.51 8.23 -1.12
C TRP A 159 8.32 7.28 -0.98
N PHE A 160 8.26 6.22 -1.80
CA PHE A 160 7.20 5.19 -1.71
C PHE A 160 7.13 4.52 -0.32
N TYR A 161 8.28 4.16 0.26
CA TYR A 161 8.32 3.60 1.61
C TYR A 161 8.03 4.65 2.69
N LEU A 162 8.62 5.85 2.57
CA LEU A 162 8.54 6.88 3.61
C LEU A 162 7.14 7.49 3.74
N VAL A 163 6.39 7.65 2.64
CA VAL A 163 4.96 8.04 2.71
C VAL A 163 4.18 7.05 3.57
N SER A 164 4.49 5.75 3.47
CA SER A 164 3.85 4.73 4.30
C SER A 164 4.27 4.85 5.78
N VAL A 165 5.54 5.12 6.06
CA VAL A 165 6.05 5.34 7.43
C VAL A 165 5.41 6.57 8.06
N ALA A 166 5.31 7.68 7.34
CA ALA A 166 4.69 8.90 7.82
C ALA A 166 3.19 8.72 8.14
N ILE A 167 2.46 7.92 7.35
CA ILE A 167 1.07 7.54 7.63
C ILE A 167 0.97 6.73 8.93
N GLU A 168 1.86 5.75 9.13
CA GLU A 168 1.88 4.94 10.36
C GLU A 168 2.15 5.81 11.59
N ALA A 169 3.13 6.72 11.51
CA ALA A 169 3.46 7.65 12.59
C ALA A 169 2.33 8.64 12.89
N ARG A 170 1.81 9.34 11.87
CA ARG A 170 0.72 10.32 12.03
C ARG A 170 -0.56 9.65 12.54
N GLY A 171 -0.79 8.40 12.17
CA GLY A 171 -1.98 7.63 12.55
C GLY A 171 -1.88 6.96 13.91
N ALA A 172 -0.69 6.87 14.51
CA ALA A 172 -0.48 6.19 15.79
C ALA A 172 -1.40 6.64 16.93
N PRO A 173 -1.66 7.95 17.16
CA PRO A 173 -2.53 8.40 18.24
C PRO A 173 -3.99 7.94 18.10
N ILE A 174 -4.41 7.51 16.91
CA ILE A 174 -5.76 6.97 16.67
C ILE A 174 -6.00 5.68 17.47
N ILE A 175 -4.95 4.88 17.70
CA ILE A 175 -5.04 3.60 18.39
C ILE A 175 -5.54 3.78 19.84
N PRO A 176 -4.85 4.50 20.73
CA PRO A 176 -5.33 4.73 22.10
C PRO A 176 -6.62 5.56 22.13
N LEU A 177 -6.82 6.49 21.19
CA LEU A 177 -8.05 7.28 21.07
C LEU A 177 -9.29 6.39 20.91
N MET A 178 -9.20 5.38 20.04
CA MET A 178 -10.33 4.48 19.79
C MET A 178 -10.46 3.38 20.83
N LEU A 179 -9.38 2.93 21.47
CA LEU A 179 -9.49 2.07 22.65
C LEU A 179 -10.20 2.80 23.81
N THR A 180 -9.99 4.10 23.96
CA THR A 180 -10.75 4.96 24.90
C THR A 180 -12.23 5.01 24.51
N ALA A 181 -12.54 5.14 23.22
CA ALA A 181 -13.93 5.10 22.74
C ALA A 181 -14.60 3.76 23.06
N VAL A 182 -13.89 2.64 22.87
CA VAL A 182 -14.40 1.30 23.20
C VAL A 182 -14.69 1.17 24.70
N ALA A 183 -13.83 1.72 25.56
CA ALA A 183 -14.04 1.77 27.01
C ALA A 183 -15.28 2.61 27.37
N ALA A 184 -15.35 3.84 26.86
CA ALA A 184 -16.46 4.76 27.10
C ALA A 184 -17.81 4.18 26.64
N ALA A 185 -17.83 3.46 25.51
CA ALA A 185 -19.01 2.77 25.02
C ALA A 185 -19.52 1.69 26.00
N ARG A 186 -18.64 1.01 26.76
CA ARG A 186 -19.04 0.05 27.81
C ARG A 186 -19.69 0.72 29.01
N GLU A 187 -19.31 1.96 29.28
CA GLU A 187 -19.81 2.76 30.40
C GLU A 187 -21.04 3.59 30.05
N GLY A 188 -21.42 3.64 28.76
CA GLY A 188 -22.56 4.45 28.31
C GLY A 188 -22.22 5.93 28.12
N ASP A 189 -20.93 6.30 28.05
CA ASP A 189 -20.49 7.68 27.87
C ASP A 189 -20.46 8.07 26.39
N SER A 190 -21.63 8.46 25.86
CA SER A 190 -21.76 8.97 24.49
C SER A 190 -20.89 10.19 24.19
N ALA A 191 -20.63 11.05 25.19
CA ALA A 191 -19.88 12.28 24.98
C ALA A 191 -18.41 11.96 24.67
N THR A 192 -17.80 11.05 25.42
CA THR A 192 -16.43 10.60 25.14
C THR A 192 -16.34 9.83 23.83
N VAL A 193 -17.29 8.93 23.53
CA VAL A 193 -17.32 8.22 22.24
C VAL A 193 -17.38 9.20 21.07
N THR A 194 -18.28 10.19 21.13
CA THR A 194 -18.44 11.23 20.10
C THR A 194 -17.15 12.03 19.92
N ARG A 195 -16.52 12.49 21.01
CA ARG A 195 -15.26 13.23 20.96
C ARG A 195 -14.14 12.40 20.32
N CYS A 196 -14.03 11.12 20.66
CA CYS A 196 -13.04 10.22 20.07
C CYS A 196 -13.28 10.01 18.56
N LEU A 197 -14.54 9.85 18.13
CA LEU A 197 -14.89 9.73 16.72
C LEU A 197 -14.57 11.02 15.94
N CYS A 198 -14.86 12.20 16.49
CA CYS A 198 -14.44 13.46 15.86
C CYS A 198 -12.91 13.53 15.68
N GLY A 199 -12.16 13.21 16.73
CA GLY A 199 -10.69 13.17 16.66
C GLY A 199 -10.16 12.13 15.65
N PHE A 200 -10.83 10.99 15.51
CA PHE A 200 -10.52 9.99 14.48
C PHE A 200 -10.71 10.55 13.07
N ALA A 201 -11.86 11.19 12.80
CA ALA A 201 -12.18 11.76 11.51
C ALA A 201 -11.20 12.90 11.11
N GLU A 202 -10.82 13.75 12.08
CA GLU A 202 -9.79 14.78 11.87
C GLU A 202 -8.45 14.15 11.46
N ARG A 203 -7.96 13.14 12.19
CA ARG A 203 -6.68 12.49 11.88
C ARG A 203 -6.69 11.79 10.53
N LEU A 204 -7.82 11.23 10.09
CA LEU A 204 -7.94 10.67 8.73
C LEU A 204 -7.74 11.71 7.61
N THR A 205 -8.08 12.98 7.87
CA THR A 205 -7.78 14.08 6.96
C THR A 205 -6.27 14.20 6.77
N ASP A 206 -5.53 14.24 7.88
CA ASP A 206 -4.06 14.34 7.88
C ASP A 206 -3.42 13.16 7.12
N LEU A 207 -3.91 11.92 7.36
CA LEU A 207 -3.43 10.72 6.64
C LEU A 207 -3.71 10.80 5.14
N THR A 208 -4.86 11.35 4.75
CA THR A 208 -5.21 11.54 3.34
C THR A 208 -4.28 12.55 2.67
N SER A 209 -3.98 13.66 3.35
CA SER A 209 -3.02 14.65 2.87
C SER A 209 -1.63 14.04 2.67
N ILE A 210 -1.12 13.26 3.64
CA ILE A 210 0.17 12.58 3.50
C ILE A 210 0.15 11.58 2.32
N LEU A 211 -0.93 10.82 2.15
CA LEU A 211 -1.03 9.86 1.05
C LEU A 211 -0.95 10.54 -0.32
N GLN A 212 -1.54 11.73 -0.48
CA GLN A 212 -1.49 12.49 -1.74
C GLN A 212 -0.07 12.96 -2.09
N ARG A 213 0.81 13.11 -1.09
CA ARG A 213 2.23 13.47 -1.29
C ARG A 213 3.01 12.41 -2.06
N MET A 214 2.46 11.21 -2.27
CA MET A 214 3.07 10.19 -3.13
C MET A 214 3.49 10.73 -4.50
N HIS A 215 2.73 11.70 -5.05
CA HIS A 215 3.01 12.30 -6.35
C HIS A 215 4.23 13.24 -6.39
N GLU A 216 4.68 13.74 -5.24
CA GLU A 216 5.75 14.74 -5.16
C GLU A 216 7.11 14.19 -5.59
N SER A 217 7.40 12.93 -5.27
CA SER A 217 8.75 12.37 -5.45
C SER A 217 8.75 10.89 -5.79
N CYS A 218 7.63 10.35 -6.31
CA CYS A 218 7.56 8.99 -6.85
C CYS A 218 6.92 9.00 -8.24
N ASP A 219 7.71 8.79 -9.29
CA ASP A 219 7.24 8.72 -10.67
C ASP A 219 6.50 7.38 -10.95
N PRO A 220 5.29 7.42 -11.55
CA PRO A 220 4.53 6.21 -11.89
C PRO A 220 5.26 5.21 -12.79
N THR A 221 6.06 5.69 -13.75
CA THR A 221 6.79 4.84 -14.69
C THR A 221 7.97 4.18 -14.01
N VAL A 222 8.70 4.91 -13.16
CA VAL A 222 9.79 4.37 -12.33
C VAL A 222 9.24 3.33 -11.35
N PHE A 223 8.17 3.66 -10.63
CA PHE A 223 7.51 2.73 -9.72
C PHE A 223 7.12 1.43 -10.43
N TYR A 224 6.35 1.52 -11.52
CA TYR A 224 5.84 0.34 -12.19
C TYR A 224 6.94 -0.55 -12.78
N ASN A 225 7.98 0.05 -13.37
CA ASN A 225 8.97 -0.68 -14.14
C ASN A 225 10.22 -1.08 -13.35
N ARG A 226 10.60 -0.33 -12.31
CA ARG A 226 11.88 -0.48 -11.60
C ARG A 226 11.69 -0.93 -10.16
N ILE A 227 10.66 -0.44 -9.47
CA ILE A 227 10.45 -0.70 -8.04
C ILE A 227 9.53 -1.91 -7.83
N ARG A 228 8.32 -1.86 -8.42
CA ARG A 228 7.28 -2.89 -8.27
C ARG A 228 7.75 -4.34 -8.52
N PRO A 229 8.67 -4.63 -9.46
CA PRO A 229 9.20 -5.98 -9.61
C PRO A 229 9.86 -6.54 -8.34
N PHE A 230 10.58 -5.72 -7.58
CA PHE A 230 11.21 -6.15 -6.34
C PHE A 230 10.20 -6.32 -5.19
N LEU A 231 9.04 -5.64 -5.26
CA LEU A 231 7.97 -5.79 -4.27
C LEU A 231 7.15 -7.08 -4.46
N ALA A 232 7.32 -7.76 -5.59
CA ALA A 232 6.62 -9.00 -5.89
C ALA A 232 7.11 -10.16 -5.01
N GLY A 233 6.17 -10.93 -4.46
CA GLY A 233 6.44 -12.23 -3.85
C GLY A 233 6.46 -13.34 -4.91
N SER A 234 6.48 -14.60 -4.48
CA SER A 234 6.53 -15.77 -5.37
C SER A 234 5.15 -16.35 -5.72
N LYS A 235 4.09 -15.97 -4.99
CA LYS A 235 2.71 -16.45 -5.22
C LYS A 235 2.13 -15.86 -6.50
N ASN A 236 1.51 -16.70 -7.32
CA ASN A 236 0.89 -16.32 -8.60
C ASN A 236 1.87 -15.73 -9.65
N MET A 237 3.14 -16.15 -9.63
CA MET A 237 4.21 -15.64 -10.50
C MET A 237 4.64 -16.58 -11.63
N THR A 238 3.78 -17.53 -12.02
CA THR A 238 4.02 -18.46 -13.14
C THR A 238 4.51 -17.76 -14.39
N GLU A 239 3.81 -16.69 -14.78
CA GLU A 239 4.07 -15.97 -16.04
C GLU A 239 5.30 -15.04 -15.93
N ALA A 240 5.74 -14.74 -14.70
CA ALA A 240 6.99 -14.04 -14.44
C ALA A 240 8.21 -14.97 -14.44
N GLY A 241 8.01 -16.29 -14.39
CA GLY A 241 9.07 -17.30 -14.37
C GLY A 241 9.19 -18.10 -13.08
N LEU A 242 8.25 -17.97 -12.14
CA LEU A 242 8.22 -18.70 -10.87
C LEU A 242 6.95 -19.57 -10.74
N PRO A 243 6.79 -20.64 -11.57
CA PRO A 243 5.58 -21.47 -11.59
C PRO A 243 5.33 -22.23 -10.29
N ARG A 244 6.40 -22.59 -9.56
CA ARG A 244 6.35 -23.33 -8.30
C ARG A 244 6.58 -22.44 -7.08
N GLY A 245 6.74 -21.13 -7.29
CA GLY A 245 7.26 -20.22 -6.26
C GLY A 245 8.79 -20.27 -6.19
N VAL A 246 9.34 -20.17 -4.98
CA VAL A 246 10.79 -20.16 -4.73
C VAL A 246 11.13 -21.30 -3.76
N ASN A 247 12.16 -22.07 -4.09
CA ASN A 247 12.78 -23.03 -3.20
C ASN A 247 13.63 -22.31 -2.15
N TYR A 248 13.32 -22.54 -0.89
CA TYR A 248 14.12 -22.07 0.24
C TYR A 248 15.12 -23.16 0.59
N ASP A 249 16.29 -23.14 -0.06
CA ASP A 249 17.34 -24.13 0.18
C ASP A 249 17.98 -23.96 1.55
N ASN A 250 17.71 -24.90 2.46
CA ASN A 250 18.27 -24.94 3.80
C ASN A 250 19.56 -25.79 3.91
N GLY A 251 20.12 -26.23 2.79
CA GLY A 251 21.32 -27.06 2.73
C GLY A 251 21.09 -28.55 3.01
N SER A 252 19.85 -28.99 3.24
CA SER A 252 19.53 -30.40 3.49
C SER A 252 19.45 -31.27 2.23
N GLY A 253 19.49 -30.65 1.04
CA GLY A 253 19.28 -31.33 -0.25
C GLY A 253 17.81 -31.67 -0.55
N LYS A 254 16.86 -31.30 0.32
CA LYS A 254 15.42 -31.41 0.07
C LYS A 254 14.87 -30.10 -0.49
N GLU A 255 14.06 -30.19 -1.54
CA GLU A 255 13.35 -29.04 -2.09
C GLU A 255 12.19 -28.62 -1.15
N ASP A 256 12.12 -27.33 -0.84
CA ASP A 256 11.07 -26.66 -0.06
C ASP A 256 10.58 -25.42 -0.81
N TYR A 257 9.71 -25.65 -1.80
CA TYR A 257 9.12 -24.59 -2.61
C TYR A 257 7.96 -23.91 -1.89
N ARG A 258 8.04 -22.59 -1.78
CA ARG A 258 7.07 -21.77 -1.06
C ARG A 258 6.48 -20.66 -1.92
N LEU A 259 5.20 -20.39 -1.68
CA LEU A 259 4.39 -19.39 -2.38
C LEU A 259 3.98 -18.28 -1.41
N TYR A 260 4.71 -17.18 -1.45
CA TYR A 260 4.44 -16.00 -0.61
C TYR A 260 3.93 -14.82 -1.43
N SER A 261 2.93 -14.10 -0.89
CA SER A 261 2.54 -12.80 -1.41
C SER A 261 3.64 -11.77 -1.16
N GLY A 262 3.78 -10.80 -2.06
CA GLY A 262 4.74 -9.71 -1.90
C GLY A 262 4.26 -8.64 -0.90
N GLY A 263 5.08 -7.61 -0.70
CA GLY A 263 4.74 -6.45 0.12
C GLY A 263 3.49 -5.72 -0.41
N SER A 264 2.58 -5.36 0.49
CA SER A 264 1.35 -4.64 0.16
C SER A 264 0.85 -3.83 1.35
N ASN A 265 0.23 -2.69 1.10
CA ASN A 265 -0.39 -1.85 2.14
C ASN A 265 -1.50 -2.58 2.92
N ALA A 266 -2.06 -3.67 2.39
CA ALA A 266 -2.99 -4.53 3.12
C ALA A 266 -2.36 -5.24 4.33
N GLN A 267 -1.03 -5.23 4.42
CA GLN A 267 -0.24 -5.73 5.56
C GLN A 267 0.00 -4.65 6.63
N SER A 268 -0.47 -3.40 6.42
CA SER A 268 -0.50 -2.38 7.48
C SER A 268 -1.54 -2.77 8.53
N SER A 269 -1.10 -2.88 9.78
CA SER A 269 -1.99 -3.17 10.90
C SER A 269 -2.87 -1.95 11.25
N LEU A 270 -2.37 -0.73 11.02
CA LEU A 270 -3.11 0.51 11.25
C LEU A 270 -4.37 0.59 10.38
N ILE A 271 -4.24 0.32 9.07
CA ILE A 271 -5.40 0.36 8.16
C ILE A 271 -6.45 -0.68 8.55
N GLN A 272 -6.04 -1.89 8.95
CA GLN A 272 -6.99 -2.90 9.42
C GLN A 272 -7.59 -2.57 10.79
N PHE A 273 -6.86 -1.87 11.66
CA PHE A 273 -7.38 -1.42 12.94
C PHE A 273 -8.57 -0.46 12.76
N PHE A 274 -8.50 0.45 11.77
CA PHE A 274 -9.61 1.34 11.43
C PHE A 274 -10.89 0.58 11.09
N ASP A 275 -10.77 -0.46 10.26
CA ASP A 275 -11.90 -1.31 9.89
C ASP A 275 -12.49 -2.03 11.09
N VAL A 276 -11.62 -2.66 11.88
CA VAL A 276 -12.02 -3.44 13.06
C VAL A 276 -12.75 -2.57 14.07
N VAL A 277 -12.20 -1.40 14.41
CA VAL A 277 -12.74 -0.58 15.49
C VAL A 277 -14.04 0.14 15.11
N LEU A 278 -14.23 0.43 13.82
CA LEU A 278 -15.48 0.97 13.28
C LEU A 278 -16.52 -0.11 12.96
N GLY A 279 -16.20 -1.40 13.11
CA GLY A 279 -17.13 -2.50 12.81
C GLY A 279 -17.40 -2.69 11.31
N ILE A 280 -16.40 -2.41 10.46
CA ILE A 280 -16.45 -2.63 9.01
C ILE A 280 -16.10 -4.09 8.72
N GLU A 281 -16.97 -4.77 7.98
CA GLU A 281 -16.77 -6.17 7.59
C GLU A 281 -16.39 -6.29 6.12
N HIS A 282 -15.28 -6.99 5.86
CA HIS A 282 -14.82 -7.28 4.52
C HIS A 282 -15.19 -8.68 4.06
N ARG A 283 -15.64 -8.81 2.81
CA ARG A 283 -16.01 -10.11 2.21
C ARG A 283 -14.99 -10.56 1.16
N PRO A 284 -14.97 -11.85 0.78
CA PRO A 284 -14.21 -12.30 -0.38
C PRO A 284 -14.55 -11.47 -1.63
N THR A 285 -13.53 -11.20 -2.46
CA THR A 285 -13.70 -10.29 -3.61
C THR A 285 -14.69 -10.86 -4.62
N GLY A 286 -15.74 -10.10 -4.95
CA GLY A 286 -16.80 -10.47 -5.88
C GLY A 286 -18.06 -11.02 -5.21
N GLU A 287 -18.06 -11.26 -3.90
CA GLU A 287 -19.28 -11.60 -3.16
C GLU A 287 -20.11 -10.34 -2.89
N LYS A 288 -21.44 -10.47 -3.02
CA LYS A 288 -22.39 -9.41 -2.64
C LYS A 288 -22.92 -9.68 -1.22
N ARG A 289 -23.49 -8.66 -0.60
CA ARG A 289 -24.20 -8.79 0.68
C ARG A 289 -25.35 -9.81 0.52
N ASP A 290 -25.31 -10.89 1.29
CA ASP A 290 -26.46 -11.80 1.41
C ASP A 290 -27.62 -11.03 2.07
N PRO A 291 -28.88 -11.20 1.63
CA PRO A 291 -30.03 -10.70 2.38
C PRO A 291 -30.01 -11.33 3.77
N VAL A 292 -30.07 -10.48 4.80
CA VAL A 292 -29.94 -10.89 6.21
C VAL A 292 -30.99 -11.98 6.53
N PRO A 293 -30.59 -13.19 6.93
CA PRO A 293 -31.52 -14.19 7.44
C PRO A 293 -32.09 -13.71 8.79
N GLU A 294 -33.39 -13.92 9.04
CA GLU A 294 -34.07 -13.52 10.30
C GLU A 294 -33.41 -14.07 11.58
N SER A 295 -32.51 -15.06 11.47
CA SER A 295 -31.76 -15.65 12.58
C SER A 295 -30.61 -14.80 13.13
N ASP A 296 -30.18 -13.74 12.44
CA ASP A 296 -29.07 -12.86 12.90
C ASP A 296 -29.54 -11.76 13.89
N ARG A 297 -30.82 -11.78 14.31
CA ARG A 297 -31.34 -10.87 15.36
C ARG A 297 -30.89 -11.23 16.79
N GLU A 298 -30.27 -12.39 16.98
CA GLU A 298 -29.82 -12.85 18.29
C GLU A 298 -28.31 -12.61 18.50
N GLY A 299 -27.90 -11.34 18.63
CA GLY A 299 -26.76 -10.84 19.44
C GLY A 299 -25.42 -11.60 19.45
N ARG A 300 -25.13 -12.48 18.49
CA ARG A 300 -23.89 -13.25 18.40
C ARG A 300 -23.04 -12.68 17.28
N ALA A 301 -21.82 -12.27 17.62
CA ALA A 301 -20.81 -11.88 16.63
C ALA A 301 -20.67 -12.98 15.57
N ARG A 302 -20.97 -12.63 14.32
CA ARG A 302 -20.85 -13.54 13.17
C ARG A 302 -19.38 -13.93 13.00
N ALA A 303 -19.10 -15.23 12.86
CA ALA A 303 -17.74 -15.69 12.62
C ALA A 303 -17.18 -15.01 11.34
N PRO A 304 -15.97 -14.42 11.37
CA PRO A 304 -15.46 -13.66 10.25
C PRO A 304 -15.29 -14.54 9.01
N ARG A 305 -15.87 -14.10 7.88
CA ARG A 305 -15.65 -14.77 6.59
C ARG A 305 -14.21 -14.52 6.16
N HIS A 306 -13.43 -15.60 6.04
CA HIS A 306 -12.02 -15.54 5.66
C HIS A 306 -11.85 -14.84 4.29
N ASN A 307 -11.15 -13.70 4.29
CA ASN A 307 -10.95 -12.86 3.10
C ASN A 307 -9.45 -12.50 2.93
N PHE A 308 -9.10 -11.81 1.84
CA PHE A 308 -7.71 -11.42 1.56
C PHE A 308 -7.08 -10.54 2.64
N ILE A 309 -7.84 -9.62 3.25
CA ILE A 309 -7.35 -8.73 4.31
C ILE A 309 -6.97 -9.55 5.54
N MET A 310 -7.76 -10.57 5.89
CA MET A 310 -7.43 -11.52 6.97
C MET A 310 -6.19 -12.36 6.64
N ASP A 311 -6.03 -12.80 5.39
CA ASP A 311 -4.81 -13.50 4.96
C ASP A 311 -3.55 -12.64 5.16
N MET A 312 -3.66 -11.32 4.95
CA MET A 312 -2.54 -10.39 5.14
C MET A 312 -2.13 -10.21 6.61
N ARG A 313 -2.98 -10.58 7.58
CA ARG A 313 -2.56 -10.62 9.00
C ARG A 313 -1.44 -11.63 9.25
N ARG A 314 -1.31 -12.68 8.42
CA ARG A 314 -0.18 -13.63 8.46
C ARG A 314 1.14 -13.02 7.99
N TYR A 315 1.11 -11.81 7.44
CA TYR A 315 2.28 -11.06 6.95
C TYR A 315 2.61 -9.86 7.87
N MET A 316 1.85 -9.68 8.96
CA MET A 316 2.14 -8.71 10.02
C MET A 316 3.02 -9.36 11.09
N PRO A 317 3.80 -8.58 11.86
CA PRO A 317 4.43 -9.07 13.08
C PRO A 317 3.40 -9.79 13.97
N GLY A 318 3.77 -10.95 14.52
CA GLY A 318 2.85 -11.78 15.32
C GLY A 318 2.09 -11.02 16.41
N PRO A 319 2.77 -10.19 17.22
CA PRO A 319 2.11 -9.32 18.19
C PRO A 319 1.05 -8.39 17.57
N HIS A 320 1.31 -7.78 16.41
CA HIS A 320 0.36 -6.89 15.76
C HIS A 320 -0.88 -7.64 15.24
N ALA A 321 -0.69 -8.85 14.71
CA ALA A 321 -1.79 -9.70 14.26
C ALA A 321 -2.69 -10.14 15.43
N ARG A 322 -2.08 -10.48 16.59
CA ARG A 322 -2.80 -10.78 17.83
C ARG A 322 -3.59 -9.58 18.33
N PHE A 323 -2.96 -8.40 18.38
CA PHE A 323 -3.63 -7.15 18.74
C PHE A 323 -4.91 -6.93 17.93
N LEU A 324 -4.86 -7.07 16.60
CA LEU A 324 -6.06 -6.94 15.77
C LEU A 324 -7.13 -7.99 16.10
N GLY A 325 -6.73 -9.21 16.45
CA GLY A 325 -7.64 -10.25 16.94
C GLY A 325 -8.35 -9.85 18.23
N ASP A 326 -7.59 -9.36 19.22
CA ASP A 326 -8.12 -8.98 20.53
C ASP A 326 -8.95 -7.70 20.48
N VAL A 327 -8.57 -6.71 19.65
CA VAL A 327 -9.42 -5.54 19.36
C VAL A 327 -10.73 -5.99 18.70
N SER A 328 -10.70 -6.95 17.77
CA SER A 328 -11.93 -7.46 17.14
C SER A 328 -12.90 -8.06 18.16
N ALA A 329 -12.39 -8.63 19.26
CA ALA A 329 -13.22 -9.22 20.31
C ALA A 329 -13.85 -8.20 21.27
N VAL A 330 -13.34 -6.96 21.30
CA VAL A 330 -13.83 -5.89 22.19
C VAL A 330 -14.52 -4.75 21.45
N ALA A 331 -14.35 -4.64 20.14
CA ALA A 331 -14.92 -3.57 19.31
C ALA A 331 -16.45 -3.57 19.42
N ASN A 332 -17.00 -2.42 19.81
CA ASN A 332 -18.42 -2.24 20.12
C ASN A 332 -18.99 -0.89 19.64
N ILE A 333 -18.19 -0.08 18.93
CA ILE A 333 -18.57 1.29 18.54
C ILE A 333 -19.80 1.29 17.64
N ARG A 334 -19.82 0.43 16.62
CA ARG A 334 -20.95 0.33 15.70
C ARG A 334 -22.25 -0.01 16.44
N ASP A 335 -22.25 -1.11 17.19
CA ASP A 335 -23.41 -1.55 17.97
C ASP A 335 -23.87 -0.48 18.97
N TYR A 336 -22.92 0.23 19.57
CA TYR A 336 -23.19 1.32 20.51
C TYR A 336 -23.94 2.49 19.86
N VAL A 337 -23.53 2.88 18.64
CA VAL A 337 -24.14 3.95 17.85
C VAL A 337 -25.51 3.50 17.31
N GLU A 338 -25.60 2.30 16.74
CA GLU A 338 -26.85 1.73 16.20
C GLU A 338 -27.95 1.63 17.28
N ALA A 339 -27.57 1.35 18.53
CA ALA A 339 -28.50 1.33 19.67
C ALA A 339 -29.00 2.73 20.10
N ARG A 340 -28.46 3.83 19.56
CA ARG A 340 -28.76 5.21 19.97
C ARG A 340 -29.12 6.10 18.77
N PRO A 341 -30.16 5.76 17.99
CA PRO A 341 -30.53 6.54 16.79
C PRO A 341 -30.97 7.98 17.09
N HIS A 342 -31.32 8.28 18.35
CA HIS A 342 -31.71 9.62 18.78
C HIS A 342 -30.52 10.53 19.15
N ASP A 343 -29.33 9.97 19.35
CA ASP A 343 -28.10 10.73 19.64
C ASP A 343 -27.47 11.21 18.32
N ARG A 344 -28.01 12.31 17.79
CA ARG A 344 -27.65 12.81 16.46
C ARG A 344 -26.16 13.12 16.34
N GLN A 345 -25.55 13.66 17.39
CA GLN A 345 -24.13 14.03 17.38
C GLN A 345 -23.24 12.78 17.29
N LEU A 346 -23.57 11.75 18.06
CA LEU A 346 -22.88 10.46 18.00
C LEU A 346 -22.99 9.82 16.61
N CYS A 347 -24.20 9.76 16.05
CA CYS A 347 -24.43 9.20 14.71
C CYS A 347 -23.66 9.98 13.62
N LEU A 348 -23.67 11.32 13.68
CA LEU A 348 -22.91 12.15 12.73
C LEU A 348 -21.40 11.92 12.84
N ALA A 349 -20.86 11.82 14.05
CA ALA A 349 -19.43 11.61 14.26
C ALA A 349 -18.97 10.23 13.73
N TYR A 350 -19.78 9.19 13.95
CA TYR A 350 -19.52 7.86 13.39
C TYR A 350 -19.56 7.86 11.85
N ASP A 351 -20.62 8.42 11.28
CA ASP A 351 -20.78 8.53 9.83
C ASP A 351 -19.67 9.37 9.17
N ALA A 352 -19.20 10.42 9.85
CA ALA A 352 -18.04 11.21 9.40
C ALA A 352 -16.77 10.36 9.34
N CYS A 353 -16.53 9.47 10.33
CA CYS A 353 -15.39 8.55 10.28
C CYS A 353 -15.45 7.63 9.05
N LEU A 354 -16.63 7.08 8.74
CA LEU A 354 -16.83 6.23 7.56
C LEU A 354 -16.62 7.01 6.26
N ALA A 355 -17.15 8.22 6.17
CA ALA A 355 -16.98 9.09 5.00
C ALA A 355 -15.50 9.45 4.77
N MET A 356 -14.78 9.83 5.82
CA MET A 356 -13.36 10.16 5.74
C MET A 356 -12.51 8.94 5.36
N LEU A 357 -12.82 7.76 5.90
CA LEU A 357 -12.12 6.52 5.54
C LEU A 357 -12.41 6.09 4.10
N SER A 358 -13.65 6.30 3.62
CA SER A 358 -14.00 6.10 2.21
C SER A 358 -13.20 7.05 1.32
N GLY A 359 -13.11 8.33 1.67
CA GLY A 359 -12.31 9.31 0.92
C GLY A 359 -10.82 8.97 0.86
N PHE A 360 -10.25 8.48 1.96
CA PHE A 360 -8.88 7.94 1.98
C PHE A 360 -8.71 6.76 0.99
N ARG A 361 -9.69 5.85 0.93
CA ARG A 361 -9.70 4.71 -0.02
C ARG A 361 -9.86 5.17 -1.46
N ASP A 362 -10.64 6.21 -1.73
CA ASP A 362 -10.77 6.81 -3.07
C ASP A 362 -9.43 7.38 -3.56
N LYS A 363 -8.70 8.12 -2.70
CA LYS A 363 -7.34 8.58 -3.02
C LYS A 363 -6.40 7.41 -3.30
N HIS A 364 -6.47 6.33 -2.52
CA HIS A 364 -5.67 5.13 -2.78
C HIS A 364 -6.02 4.46 -4.12
N ILE A 365 -7.30 4.39 -4.49
CA ILE A 365 -7.74 3.89 -5.81
C ILE A 365 -7.19 4.77 -6.94
N ALA A 366 -7.19 6.09 -6.77
CA ALA A 366 -6.63 7.03 -7.75
C ALA A 366 -5.12 6.81 -7.93
N ILE A 367 -4.37 6.65 -6.83
CA ILE A 367 -2.94 6.31 -6.86
C ILE A 367 -2.74 4.99 -7.59
N VAL A 368 -3.45 3.93 -7.21
CA VAL A 368 -3.31 2.62 -7.87
C VAL A 368 -3.61 2.69 -9.37
N THR A 369 -4.61 3.49 -9.76
CA THR A 369 -4.93 3.72 -11.17
C THR A 369 -3.75 4.35 -11.90
N ARG A 370 -3.17 5.42 -11.35
CA ARG A 370 -2.03 6.14 -11.93
C ARG A 370 -0.74 5.33 -11.95
N TYR A 371 -0.42 4.59 -10.90
CA TYR A 371 0.87 3.91 -10.73
C TYR A 371 0.90 2.48 -11.27
N ILE A 372 -0.26 1.85 -11.51
CA ILE A 372 -0.34 0.44 -11.95
C ILE A 372 -1.16 0.29 -13.21
N ILE A 373 -2.38 0.82 -13.24
CA ILE A 373 -3.31 0.56 -14.34
C ILE A 373 -2.88 1.29 -15.61
N LEU A 374 -2.59 2.59 -15.53
CA LEU A 374 -2.16 3.37 -16.69
C LEU A 374 -0.83 2.87 -17.28
N PRO A 375 0.27 2.69 -16.51
CA PRO A 375 1.52 2.15 -17.04
C PRO A 375 1.37 0.75 -17.64
N SER A 376 0.54 -0.12 -17.04
CA SER A 376 0.27 -1.44 -17.60
C SER A 376 -0.38 -1.38 -18.99
N ARG A 377 -1.31 -0.44 -19.21
CA ARG A 377 -1.97 -0.26 -20.51
C ARG A 377 -0.99 0.26 -21.56
N GLU A 378 -0.12 1.19 -21.20
CA GLU A 378 0.91 1.73 -22.09
C GLU A 378 1.90 0.66 -22.55
N VAL A 379 2.42 -0.14 -21.61
CA VAL A 379 3.33 -1.26 -21.93
C VAL A 379 2.66 -2.24 -22.89
N ARG A 380 1.36 -2.53 -22.68
CA ARG A 380 0.57 -3.42 -23.54
C ARG A 380 0.30 -2.82 -24.93
N ALA A 381 0.12 -1.51 -25.04
CA ALA A 381 -0.04 -0.84 -26.32
C ALA A 381 1.27 -0.88 -27.13
N ARG A 382 2.40 -0.57 -26.49
CA ARG A 382 3.74 -0.60 -27.09
C ARG A 382 4.19 -2.02 -27.49
N SER A 383 3.73 -3.06 -26.79
CA SER A 383 4.07 -4.44 -27.15
C SER A 383 3.31 -4.96 -28.36
N ARG A 384 2.15 -4.39 -28.71
CA ARG A 384 1.37 -4.78 -29.89
C ARG A 384 1.88 -4.13 -31.19
N SER A 385 2.64 -3.04 -31.10
CA SER A 385 3.14 -2.28 -32.25
C SER A 385 4.57 -2.67 -32.69
N ARG A 386 5.23 -3.62 -32.03
CA ARG A 386 6.58 -4.11 -32.38
C ARG A 386 6.53 -5.49 -33.05
N SER A 387 7.27 -5.65 -34.15
CA SER A 387 7.45 -6.94 -34.84
C SER A 387 8.30 -7.93 -34.03
N PRO A 388 8.11 -9.26 -34.19
CA PRO A 388 8.73 -10.26 -33.31
C PRO A 388 10.27 -10.31 -33.37
N GLU A 389 10.89 -9.88 -34.48
CA GLU A 389 12.30 -10.11 -34.77
C GLU A 389 13.27 -9.17 -34.03
N ALA A 390 12.84 -7.99 -33.58
CA ALA A 390 13.70 -7.05 -32.82
C ALA A 390 13.86 -7.43 -31.33
N THR A 391 13.30 -8.56 -30.88
CA THR A 391 13.02 -8.83 -29.46
C THR A 391 14.19 -9.53 -28.73
N ARG A 392 15.33 -9.77 -29.39
CA ARG A 392 16.39 -10.63 -28.84
C ARG A 392 17.49 -9.96 -28.00
N GLN A 393 17.53 -8.65 -27.78
CA GLN A 393 18.82 -8.05 -27.34
C GLN A 393 18.90 -7.05 -26.18
N ARG A 394 17.86 -6.75 -25.40
CA ARG A 394 18.04 -6.02 -24.11
C ARG A 394 17.06 -6.48 -23.02
N LEU A 395 17.51 -7.42 -22.19
CA LEU A 395 16.82 -7.96 -21.01
C LEU A 395 17.23 -7.17 -19.76
N ASP A 396 16.35 -6.26 -19.32
CA ASP A 396 16.50 -5.44 -18.10
C ASP A 396 15.35 -5.78 -17.12
N LEU A 397 15.30 -5.22 -15.91
CA LEU A 397 14.15 -5.25 -14.99
C LEU A 397 12.82 -4.95 -15.69
N ALA A 398 12.86 -4.07 -16.70
CA ALA A 398 11.74 -3.79 -17.60
C ALA A 398 11.21 -5.03 -18.34
N SER A 399 11.99 -6.09 -18.51
CA SER A 399 11.56 -7.37 -19.11
C SER A 399 10.72 -8.21 -18.16
N SER A 400 11.02 -8.21 -16.86
CA SER A 400 10.16 -8.79 -15.81
C SER A 400 8.84 -8.02 -15.73
N SER A 401 8.88 -6.69 -15.79
CA SER A 401 7.69 -5.81 -15.87
C SER A 401 6.88 -6.04 -17.14
N ARG A 402 7.53 -6.28 -18.29
CA ARG A 402 6.90 -6.66 -19.56
C ARG A 402 6.30 -8.06 -19.54
N LYS A 403 6.93 -9.05 -18.88
CA LYS A 403 6.39 -10.40 -18.71
C LYS A 403 5.20 -10.39 -17.73
N LEU A 404 5.28 -9.63 -16.64
CA LEU A 404 4.16 -9.35 -15.74
C LEU A 404 3.00 -8.65 -16.46
N ALA A 405 3.27 -7.77 -17.43
CA ALA A 405 2.24 -7.12 -18.25
C ALA A 405 1.68 -8.05 -19.34
N ALA A 406 2.53 -8.84 -20.01
CA ALA A 406 2.13 -9.88 -20.97
C ALA A 406 1.27 -10.96 -20.32
N ALA A 407 1.44 -11.16 -19.01
CA ALA A 407 0.64 -12.08 -18.21
C ALA A 407 -0.83 -11.69 -18.03
N SER A 408 -1.15 -10.44 -18.37
CA SER A 408 -2.52 -9.92 -18.46
C SER A 408 -3.11 -10.12 -19.86
N GLY A 409 -2.52 -11.03 -20.65
CA GLY A 409 -2.75 -11.21 -22.09
C GLY A 409 -4.09 -11.80 -22.50
N ASP A 410 -4.84 -12.38 -21.57
CA ASP A 410 -6.19 -12.88 -21.86
C ASP A 410 -7.23 -11.76 -21.70
N ARG A 411 -8.20 -11.65 -22.62
CA ARG A 411 -9.17 -10.53 -22.67
C ARG A 411 -10.03 -10.39 -21.40
N GLN A 412 -9.95 -11.36 -20.47
CA GLN A 412 -10.69 -11.43 -19.20
C GLN A 412 -9.84 -11.43 -17.91
N LYS A 413 -8.50 -11.52 -17.95
CA LYS A 413 -7.69 -11.60 -16.71
C LYS A 413 -7.48 -10.22 -16.07
N LYS A 414 -8.07 -10.02 -14.89
CA LYS A 414 -7.97 -8.80 -14.06
C LYS A 414 -6.52 -8.54 -13.62
N LEU A 415 -6.04 -7.29 -13.73
CA LEU A 415 -4.71 -6.86 -13.24
C LEU A 415 -4.53 -7.19 -11.76
N LYS A 416 -3.36 -7.75 -11.40
CA LYS A 416 -3.06 -8.20 -10.04
C LYS A 416 -2.15 -7.24 -9.26
N GLY A 417 -2.42 -7.03 -7.98
CA GLY A 417 -1.51 -6.36 -7.05
C GLY A 417 -0.31 -7.24 -6.69
N THR A 418 0.71 -6.67 -6.02
CA THR A 418 1.87 -7.42 -5.47
C THR A 418 1.46 -8.45 -4.42
N GLY A 419 0.37 -8.19 -3.70
CA GLY A 419 -0.28 -9.15 -2.80
C GLY A 419 -1.04 -10.28 -3.49
N GLY A 420 -1.28 -10.17 -4.81
CA GLY A 420 -1.89 -11.21 -5.64
C GLY A 420 -3.40 -11.07 -5.93
N THR A 421 -4.09 -10.06 -5.42
CA THR A 421 -5.52 -9.79 -5.66
C THR A 421 -5.80 -9.12 -6.99
N ALA A 422 -7.02 -9.31 -7.51
CA ALA A 422 -7.54 -8.49 -8.61
C ALA A 422 -7.76 -7.06 -8.10
N LEU A 423 -6.87 -6.15 -8.51
CA LEU A 423 -6.56 -4.94 -7.76
C LEU A 423 -7.74 -3.97 -7.66
N ILE A 424 -8.32 -3.57 -8.79
CA ILE A 424 -9.43 -2.59 -8.81
C ILE A 424 -10.72 -3.15 -8.19
N PRO A 425 -11.19 -4.37 -8.53
CA PRO A 425 -12.40 -4.91 -7.90
C PRO A 425 -12.28 -5.06 -6.39
N PHE A 426 -11.11 -5.48 -5.90
CA PHE A 426 -10.85 -5.59 -4.46
C PHE A 426 -10.93 -4.21 -3.78
N LEU A 427 -10.22 -3.21 -4.31
CA LEU A 427 -10.19 -1.87 -3.69
C LEU A 427 -11.55 -1.18 -3.73
N LYS A 428 -12.27 -1.27 -4.85
CA LYS A 428 -13.63 -0.74 -4.97
C LYS A 428 -14.59 -1.40 -3.98
N GLN A 429 -14.53 -2.74 -3.87
CA GLN A 429 -15.36 -3.46 -2.90
C GLN A 429 -15.02 -3.06 -1.47
N ALA A 430 -13.73 -2.96 -1.11
CA ALA A 430 -13.33 -2.55 0.24
C ALA A 430 -13.81 -1.13 0.57
N ARG A 431 -13.75 -0.19 -0.37
CA ARG A 431 -14.32 1.15 -0.23
C ARG A 431 -15.84 1.10 -0.05
N ASP A 432 -16.54 0.38 -0.92
CA ASP A 432 -18.01 0.31 -0.86
C ASP A 432 -18.45 -0.31 0.48
N GLU A 433 -17.73 -1.32 0.97
CA GLU A 433 -17.92 -1.96 2.29
C GLU A 433 -17.70 -0.98 3.47
N THR A 434 -16.84 0.03 3.35
CA THR A 434 -16.68 1.09 4.36
C THR A 434 -17.95 1.89 4.57
N GLY A 435 -18.75 2.11 3.51
CA GLY A 435 -19.97 2.90 3.60
C GLY A 435 -21.19 2.12 4.08
N GLU A 436 -21.12 0.78 4.15
CA GLU A 436 -22.28 -0.05 4.53
C GLU A 436 -22.77 0.14 5.97
N PRO A 437 -21.91 0.38 6.97
CA PRO A 437 -22.34 0.59 8.35
C PRO A 437 -23.00 1.95 8.63
N ALA A 438 -23.04 2.88 7.67
CA ALA A 438 -23.55 4.22 7.95
C ALA A 438 -24.99 4.20 8.49
N VAL A 439 -25.21 4.99 9.53
CA VAL A 439 -26.45 4.99 10.30
C VAL A 439 -27.47 5.94 9.65
N GLU A 440 -27.01 7.08 9.14
CA GLU A 440 -27.89 8.09 8.58
C GLU A 440 -28.21 7.86 7.11
N GLU A 441 -29.47 8.10 6.75
CA GLU A 441 -29.93 7.92 5.38
C GLU A 441 -29.24 8.88 4.41
N TRP A 442 -28.99 10.13 4.83
CA TRP A 442 -28.28 11.10 4.00
C TRP A 442 -26.83 10.66 3.75
N THR A 443 -26.14 10.11 4.74
CA THR A 443 -24.75 9.62 4.60
C THR A 443 -24.71 8.44 3.64
N ARG A 444 -25.63 7.48 3.76
CA ARG A 444 -25.75 6.38 2.78
C ARG A 444 -25.99 6.90 1.36
N ARG A 445 -26.84 7.91 1.20
CA ARG A 445 -27.10 8.56 -0.11
C ARG A 445 -25.89 9.32 -0.62
N PHE A 446 -25.16 10.04 0.24
CA PHE A 446 -23.94 10.75 -0.12
C PHE A 446 -22.86 9.77 -0.57
N MET A 447 -22.54 8.77 0.25
CA MET A 447 -21.53 7.77 -0.10
C MET A 447 -21.92 6.97 -1.36
N SER A 448 -23.19 6.59 -1.52
CA SER A 448 -23.63 5.92 -2.76
C SER A 448 -23.63 6.83 -4.00
N ARG A 449 -23.85 8.14 -3.85
CA ARG A 449 -23.74 9.14 -4.93
C ARG A 449 -22.29 9.39 -5.32
N THR A 450 -21.39 9.62 -4.37
CA THR A 450 -19.94 9.74 -4.63
C THR A 450 -19.40 8.47 -5.29
N ASN A 451 -19.85 7.30 -4.81
CA ASN A 451 -19.50 6.01 -5.42
C ASN A 451 -20.02 5.84 -6.86
N ARG A 452 -21.11 6.55 -7.24
CA ARG A 452 -21.68 6.56 -8.60
C ARG A 452 -21.02 7.58 -9.51
N SER A 453 -20.76 8.80 -9.04
CA SER A 453 -20.17 9.88 -9.85
C SER A 453 -18.73 9.60 -10.24
N GLU A 454 -17.95 8.93 -9.38
CA GLU A 454 -16.56 8.54 -9.72
C GLU A 454 -16.45 7.14 -10.35
N GLY A 455 -17.58 6.44 -10.53
CA GLY A 455 -17.61 5.01 -10.85
C GLY A 455 -18.46 4.59 -12.05
N SER A 456 -19.36 5.44 -12.55
CA SER A 456 -20.29 5.10 -13.64
C SER A 456 -20.09 6.04 -14.82
N ASN A 457 -19.50 5.51 -15.90
CA ASN A 457 -19.51 6.04 -17.27
C ASN A 457 -19.83 7.54 -17.43
N ASP A 458 -18.82 8.42 -17.40
CA ASP A 458 -18.86 9.66 -18.20
C ASP A 458 -17.50 10.36 -18.35
N PHE A 459 -16.49 9.61 -18.82
CA PHE A 459 -15.31 10.22 -19.45
C PHE A 459 -15.18 9.83 -20.92
N PHE A 460 -16.26 9.30 -21.50
CA PHE A 460 -16.32 8.88 -22.90
C PHE A 460 -17.63 9.36 -23.50
N LEU A 461 -17.51 10.34 -24.41
CA LEU A 461 -18.53 10.99 -25.25
C LEU A 461 -19.06 12.32 -24.69
N GLY A 462 -18.62 13.40 -25.32
CA GLY A 462 -19.23 14.71 -25.15
C GLY A 462 -20.72 14.68 -25.51
N LYS A 463 -21.56 14.78 -24.50
CA LYS A 463 -22.92 15.31 -24.59
C LYS A 463 -23.20 16.11 -23.32
N SER A 464 -23.53 17.37 -23.51
CA SER A 464 -24.11 18.23 -22.49
C SER A 464 -25.51 17.72 -22.16
N ASP A 465 -25.74 17.29 -20.91
CA ASP A 465 -27.08 16.98 -20.41
C ASP A 465 -27.45 18.04 -19.37
N GLU A 466 -28.42 18.89 -19.73
CA GLU A 466 -29.01 19.90 -18.85
C GLU A 466 -29.87 19.19 -17.78
N GLY A 467 -29.39 19.18 -16.54
CA GLY A 467 -30.16 18.74 -15.38
C GLY A 467 -31.10 19.82 -14.84
N PRO A 468 -32.25 19.46 -14.21
CA PRO A 468 -33.24 20.40 -13.68
C PRO A 468 -32.73 21.13 -12.42
N PRO A 469 -33.37 22.25 -12.00
CA PRO A 469 -32.75 23.24 -11.13
C PRO A 469 -32.50 22.70 -9.71
N ILE A 470 -31.36 23.13 -9.18
CA ILE A 470 -30.85 22.86 -7.83
C ILE A 470 -31.79 23.55 -6.82
N GLU A 471 -32.37 22.77 -5.91
CA GLU A 471 -32.98 23.31 -4.70
C GLU A 471 -31.85 23.59 -3.70
N GLU A 472 -31.51 24.87 -3.51
CA GLU A 472 -30.55 25.33 -2.52
C GLU A 472 -31.08 25.02 -1.11
N VAL A 473 -30.44 24.07 -0.43
CA VAL A 473 -30.56 23.93 1.02
C VAL A 473 -29.34 24.60 1.63
N GLU A 474 -29.52 25.83 2.13
CA GLU A 474 -28.55 26.53 2.94
C GLU A 474 -28.24 25.69 4.20
N VAL A 475 -27.02 25.15 4.28
CA VAL A 475 -26.42 24.70 5.53
C VAL A 475 -25.42 25.77 5.94
N GLY A 476 -25.81 26.57 6.93
CA GLY A 476 -24.98 27.65 7.47
C GLY A 476 -23.72 27.12 8.17
N GLY A 477 -22.57 27.58 7.68
CA GLY A 477 -21.39 27.88 8.50
C GLY A 477 -20.38 26.75 8.73
N LEU A 478 -19.39 26.65 7.83
CA LEU A 478 -17.95 26.75 8.13
C LEU A 478 -17.24 26.96 6.77
N ALA A 479 -16.75 28.17 6.56
CA ALA A 479 -16.32 28.69 5.27
C ALA A 479 -15.01 28.06 4.77
N GLY A 480 -14.97 27.79 3.46
CA GLY A 480 -13.80 27.36 2.70
C GLY A 480 -14.24 26.87 1.32
N SER A 481 -14.42 27.80 0.38
CA SER A 481 -14.76 27.49 -1.02
C SER A 481 -13.63 26.69 -1.67
N TRP A 482 -13.93 25.50 -2.16
CA TRP A 482 -13.02 24.66 -2.94
C TRP A 482 -13.05 25.10 -4.41
N THR A 483 -11.98 25.72 -4.89
CA THR A 483 -11.71 25.86 -6.34
C THR A 483 -10.76 24.73 -6.75
N MET A 484 -11.13 23.96 -7.77
CA MET A 484 -10.23 22.98 -8.38
C MET A 484 -9.14 23.72 -9.15
N ASP A 485 -7.87 23.35 -8.92
CA ASP A 485 -6.72 23.84 -9.69
C ASP A 485 -6.86 23.46 -11.17
N GLU A 486 -6.83 24.47 -12.04
CA GLU A 486 -6.96 24.38 -13.51
C GLU A 486 -5.74 23.73 -14.20
N ASP A 487 -4.68 23.39 -13.46
CA ASP A 487 -3.42 22.88 -14.02
C ASP A 487 -3.49 21.41 -14.48
N LEU A 488 -4.56 20.68 -14.15
CA LEU A 488 -4.76 19.31 -14.64
C LEU A 488 -5.36 19.25 -16.06
N ILE A 489 -5.94 20.35 -16.55
CA ILE A 489 -6.60 20.42 -17.86
C ILE A 489 -5.60 20.90 -18.94
N ALA A 490 -4.69 21.82 -18.60
CA ALA A 490 -3.74 22.39 -19.56
C ALA A 490 -2.72 21.37 -20.15
N LEU A 491 -2.43 20.28 -19.43
CA LEU A 491 -1.52 19.23 -19.90
C LEU A 491 -2.16 18.23 -20.87
N LEU A 492 -3.49 18.26 -21.04
CA LEU A 492 -4.23 17.34 -21.91
C LEU A 492 -4.61 17.92 -23.27
N GLU A 493 -4.39 19.23 -23.49
CA GLU A 493 -4.73 19.91 -24.75
C GLU A 493 -3.54 20.09 -25.72
N ALA A 494 -2.30 19.75 -25.31
CA ALA A 494 -1.09 20.07 -26.08
C ALA A 494 -0.63 19.01 -27.12
N GLU A 495 -1.34 17.91 -27.33
CA GLU A 495 -0.96 16.89 -28.33
C GLU A 495 -2.12 16.47 -29.23
N ASN A 496 -2.41 17.29 -30.25
CA ASN A 496 -3.22 16.85 -31.38
C ASN A 496 -2.66 17.44 -32.70
N PRO A 497 -1.77 16.73 -33.42
CA PRO A 497 -1.27 17.19 -34.70
C PRO A 497 -2.07 16.53 -35.83
N THR A 498 -2.98 17.26 -36.47
CA THR A 498 -3.28 17.06 -37.91
C THR A 498 -4.24 18.14 -38.42
N GLN A 499 -3.72 19.06 -39.24
CA GLN A 499 -4.29 19.39 -40.56
C GLN A 499 -3.33 20.34 -41.30
N LEU A 500 -2.62 19.78 -42.28
CA LEU A 500 -1.87 20.51 -43.31
C LEU A 500 -2.85 21.15 -44.31
N PRO A 501 -2.61 22.39 -44.77
CA PRO A 501 -3.04 22.82 -46.08
C PRO A 501 -1.85 22.90 -47.06
N THR A 502 -2.10 22.43 -48.28
CA THR A 502 -1.23 22.49 -49.47
C THR A 502 -0.93 23.93 -49.91
N PRO A 503 0.28 24.25 -50.44
CA PRO A 503 0.60 25.59 -50.93
C PRO A 503 0.33 25.73 -52.43
N SER A 504 -0.32 26.82 -52.82
CA SER A 504 -0.39 27.30 -54.20
C SER A 504 0.67 28.36 -54.48
N SER A 505 1.43 28.10 -55.53
CA SER A 505 2.30 28.97 -56.35
C SER A 505 2.21 30.50 -56.18
N HIS A 506 3.35 31.13 -55.86
CA HIS A 506 3.93 32.22 -56.65
C HIS A 506 5.42 32.39 -56.28
N SER A 507 6.22 32.78 -57.28
CA SER A 507 7.69 32.94 -57.29
C SER A 507 7.98 34.21 -58.12
N PRO A 508 9.21 34.75 -58.22
CA PRO A 508 10.26 35.04 -57.22
C PRO A 508 10.78 36.50 -57.34
N ALA A 509 11.66 36.96 -56.43
CA ALA A 509 12.87 37.73 -56.78
C ALA A 509 13.78 38.11 -55.58
N ALA A 510 15.08 37.97 -55.84
CA ALA A 510 16.23 38.76 -55.35
C ALA A 510 16.87 38.51 -53.95
N HIS A 511 18.00 37.78 -54.01
CA HIS A 511 19.26 37.91 -53.23
C HIS A 511 19.82 39.35 -53.08
N PRO A 512 20.94 39.61 -52.36
CA PRO A 512 21.66 38.83 -51.32
C PRO A 512 22.20 39.69 -50.13
N ASN A 513 22.87 39.02 -49.18
CA ASN A 513 24.18 39.35 -48.55
C ASN A 513 24.25 39.36 -47.01
N ASN A 514 25.38 38.77 -46.57
CA ASN A 514 26.18 39.07 -45.37
C ASN A 514 25.61 38.64 -44.01
N ASP A 515 26.39 38.19 -43.02
CA ASP A 515 27.78 37.73 -42.90
C ASP A 515 27.95 37.31 -41.42
N TYR A 516 28.84 36.34 -41.16
CA TYR A 516 29.64 36.14 -39.94
C TYR A 516 29.04 35.68 -38.57
N ILE A 517 29.54 34.51 -38.16
CA ILE A 517 30.22 34.16 -36.88
C ILE A 517 29.50 34.41 -35.54
N ALA A 518 29.13 33.33 -34.85
CA ALA A 518 29.80 32.78 -33.65
C ALA A 518 29.12 31.48 -33.19
#